data_AF-T1I8G8-F1
#
_entry.id   AF-T1I8G8-F1
#
_cell.length_a   1.000
_cell.length_b   1.000
_cell.length_c   1.000
_cell.angle_alpha   90.00
_cell.angle_beta   90.00
_cell.angle_gamma   90.00
#
_symmetry.space_group_name_H-M   'P 1'
#
loop_
_entity.id
_entity.type
_entity.pdbx_description
1 polymer ?
#
loop_
_entity_poly.entity_id
_entity_poly.type
_entity_poly.pdbx_seq_one_letter_code
_entity_poly.pdbx_strand_id
1 'polypeptide(L)' 'LSMSNATQVVLRHVGFNLSGNLSCEVTTDAPSFSTAVVSKELMVIGEEFLPVSTSLEEPTRMYK' A
#
# COMPACT_ATOMS: atom_id res chain seq x y z
N LEU A 1 -4.83 35.68 3.48
CA LEU A 1 -4.35 34.52 2.69
C LEU A 1 -4.67 33.27 3.49
N SER A 2 -5.45 32.33 2.94
CA SER A 2 -5.77 31.05 3.60
C SER A 2 -4.66 30.06 3.27
N MET A 3 -3.94 29.59 4.29
CA MET A 3 -2.90 28.57 4.13
C MET A 3 -3.57 27.19 4.21
N SER A 4 -3.32 26.33 3.23
CA SER A 4 -3.75 24.93 3.33
C SER A 4 -2.89 24.22 4.38
N ASN A 5 -3.53 23.43 5.24
CA ASN A 5 -2.88 22.65 6.28
C ASN A 5 -3.46 21.22 6.29
N ALA A 6 -3.61 20.64 5.10
CA ALA A 6 -4.05 19.27 4.95
C ALA A 6 -2.83 18.35 5.08
N THR A 7 -2.89 17.41 6.03
CA THR A 7 -1.77 16.50 6.35
C THR A 7 -2.08 15.03 6.06
N GLN A 8 -3.29 14.74 5.59
CA GLN A 8 -3.78 13.39 5.38
C GLN A 8 -4.26 13.19 3.95
N VAL A 9 -3.92 12.04 3.39
CA VAL A 9 -4.36 11.57 2.07
C VAL A 9 -4.85 10.14 2.18
N VAL A 10 -5.90 9.81 1.43
CA VAL A 10 -6.45 8.46 1.37
C VAL A 10 -6.30 7.95 -0.05
N LEU A 11 -5.58 6.84 -0.18
CA LEU A 11 -5.36 6.14 -1.45
C LEU A 11 -6.37 4.99 -1.56
N ARG A 12 -7.07 4.90 -2.69
CA ARG A 12 -8.07 3.86 -2.97
C ARG A 12 -7.60 2.97 -4.11
N HIS A 13 -8.01 1.70 -4.11
CA HIS A 13 -7.61 0.70 -5.11
C HIS A 13 -6.09 0.55 -5.25
N VAL A 14 -5.41 0.42 -4.10
CA VAL A 14 -3.95 0.29 -4.03
C VAL A 14 -3.54 -1.15 -4.30
N GLY A 15 -2.60 -1.35 -5.22
CA GLY A 15 -1.97 -2.65 -5.48
C GLY A 15 -0.55 -2.73 -4.91
N PHE A 16 0.02 -3.95 -4.89
CA PHE A 16 1.35 -4.21 -4.31
C PHE A 16 2.49 -3.36 -4.89
N ASN A 17 2.37 -2.95 -6.16
CA ASN A 17 3.35 -2.09 -6.83
C ASN A 17 3.49 -0.70 -6.20
N LEU A 18 2.49 -0.24 -5.42
CA LEU A 18 2.54 1.04 -4.73
C LEU A 18 3.42 1.00 -3.46
N SER A 19 3.97 -0.16 -3.09
CA SER A 19 4.91 -0.27 -1.99
C SER A 19 6.20 0.49 -2.33
N GLY A 20 6.67 1.32 -1.41
CA GLY A 20 7.84 2.16 -1.63
C GLY A 20 7.76 3.46 -0.86
N ASN A 21 8.55 4.45 -1.28
CA ASN A 21 8.66 5.73 -0.58
C ASN A 21 7.68 6.75 -1.16
N LEU A 22 6.73 7.19 -0.36
CA LEU A 22 5.77 8.24 -0.74
C LEU A 22 6.23 9.56 -0.15
N SER A 23 6.29 10.59 -0.99
CA SER A 23 6.73 11.93 -0.59
C SER A 23 5.60 12.93 -0.73
N CYS A 24 5.44 13.79 0.27
CA CYS A 24 4.59 14.97 0.21
C CYS A 24 5.47 16.21 0.08
N GLU A 25 5.11 17.10 -0.83
CA GLU A 25 5.76 18.39 -1.02
C GLU A 25 4.82 19.51 -0.61
N VAL A 26 5.33 20.47 0.17
CA VAL A 26 4.62 21.70 0.55
C VAL A 26 5.43 22.88 0.03
N THR A 27 4.79 23.73 -0.76
CA THR A 27 5.40 24.95 -1.31
C THR A 27 4.64 26.18 -0.84
N THR A 28 5.35 27.17 -0.33
CA THR A 28 4.80 28.48 0.02
C THR A 28 5.04 29.48 -1.10
N ASP A 29 4.05 30.32 -1.36
CA ASP A 29 4.09 31.38 -2.38
C ASP A 29 4.66 32.70 -1.80
N ALA A 30 4.80 33.71 -2.65
CA ALA A 30 5.32 35.03 -2.30
C ALA A 30 4.70 35.62 -1.00
N PRO A 31 5.48 36.38 -0.21
CA PRO A 31 6.84 36.85 -0.48
C PRO A 31 7.96 35.86 -0.06
N SER A 32 7.61 34.80 0.66
CA SER A 32 8.58 33.83 1.18
C SER A 32 8.40 32.49 0.46
N PHE A 33 9.15 32.31 -0.62
CA PHE A 33 9.20 31.03 -1.32
C PHE A 33 9.97 30.00 -0.50
N SER A 34 9.33 28.88 -0.19
CA SER A 34 9.94 27.78 0.52
C SER A 34 9.31 26.48 0.07
N THR A 35 10.12 25.42 -0.07
CA THR A 35 9.67 24.07 -0.40
C THR A 35 10.17 23.12 0.67
N ALA A 36 9.26 22.32 1.21
CA ALA A 36 9.57 21.26 2.15
C ALA A 36 9.07 19.92 1.58
N VAL A 37 9.91 18.89 1.67
CA VAL A 37 9.57 17.52 1.25
C VAL A 37 9.70 16.59 2.44
N VAL A 38 8.69 15.76 2.65
CA VAL A 38 8.70 14.70 3.68
C VAL A 38 8.36 13.38 3.02
N SER A 39 9.18 12.37 3.24
CA SER A 39 9.01 11.03 2.68
C SER A 39 8.73 9.98 3.75
N LYS A 40 7.91 8.99 3.43
CA LYS A 40 7.64 7.83 4.28
C LYS A 40 7.51 6.56 3.44
N GLU A 41 8.09 5.48 3.93
CA GLU A 41 7.90 4.15 3.36
C GLU A 41 6.50 3.61 3.65
N LEU A 42 5.82 3.13 2.62
CA LEU A 42 4.53 2.46 2.66
C LEU A 42 4.70 1.05 2.11
N MET A 43 4.16 0.06 2.81
CA MET A 43 4.14 -1.32 2.37
C MET A 43 2.70 -1.78 2.22
N VAL A 44 2.36 -2.30 1.04
CA VAL A 44 1.05 -2.90 0.77
C VAL A 44 1.17 -4.38 1.05
N ILE A 45 0.38 -4.88 2.01
CA ILE A 45 0.35 -6.30 2.38
C ILE A 45 -0.96 -6.92 1.92
N GLY A 46 -0.89 -8.17 1.51
CA GLY A 46 -2.05 -8.97 1.12
C GLY A 46 -2.35 -9.98 2.23
N GLU A 47 -3.62 -10.30 2.41
CA GLU A 47 -3.98 -11.51 3.14
C GLU A 47 -3.85 -12.69 2.18
N GLU A 48 -2.75 -13.44 2.33
CA GLU A 48 -2.59 -14.74 1.68
C GLU A 48 -3.62 -15.71 2.25
N PHE A 49 -4.78 -15.86 1.61
CA PHE A 49 -5.71 -16.94 1.92
C PHE A 49 -5.19 -18.21 1.23
N LEU A 50 -4.24 -18.89 1.86
CA LEU A 50 -3.78 -20.20 1.38
C LEU A 50 -5.00 -21.16 1.37
N PRO A 51 -5.34 -21.79 0.22
CA PRO A 51 -6.35 -22.84 0.24
C PRO A 51 -5.79 -23.98 1.09
N VAL A 52 -6.51 -24.39 2.15
CA VAL A 52 -6.25 -25.68 2.79
C VAL A 52 -6.37 -26.73 1.70
N SER A 53 -5.24 -27.27 1.25
CA SER A 53 -5.20 -28.39 0.34
C SER A 53 -5.77 -29.60 1.08
N THR A 54 -7.08 -29.85 0.96
CA THR A 54 -7.65 -31.14 1.31
C THR A 54 -7.20 -32.14 0.24
N SER A 55 -5.95 -32.59 0.33
CA SER A 55 -5.53 -33.84 -0.31
C SER A 55 -6.19 -34.96 0.48
N LEU A 56 -7.43 -35.30 0.15
CA LEU A 56 -7.96 -36.62 0.48
C LEU A 56 -7.19 -37.60 -0.40
N GLU A 57 -6.20 -38.22 0.21
CA GLU A 57 -5.49 -39.38 -0.33
C GLU A 57 -6.55 -40.40 -0.77
N GLU A 58 -6.71 -40.63 -2.08
CA GLU A 58 -7.50 -41.76 -2.58
C GLU A 58 -6.81 -43.04 -2.09
N PRO A 59 -7.44 -43.84 -1.20
CA PRO A 59 -6.86 -45.12 -0.84
C PRO A 59 -6.93 -46.00 -2.08
N THR A 60 -5.74 -46.32 -2.57
CA THR A 60 -5.37 -47.37 -3.51
C THR A 60 -6.55 -48.27 -3.88
N ARG A 61 -6.99 -48.21 -5.14
CA ARG A 61 -7.82 -49.27 -5.75
C ARG A 61 -7.10 -50.61 -5.56
N MET A 62 -7.47 -51.31 -4.49
CA MET A 62 -7.18 -52.71 -4.29
C MET A 62 -7.93 -53.51 -5.36
N TYR A 63 -7.15 -54.22 -6.16
CA TYR A 63 -7.50 -55.47 -6.84
C TYR A 63 -8.99 -55.87 -6.82
N LYS A 64 -9.67 -55.71 -7.97
CA LYS A 64 -10.61 -56.71 -8.49
C LYS A 64 -10.88 -56.52 -9.97
#